data_AF-A0A934YL28-F1
#
_entry.id   AF-A0A934YL28-F1
#
_cell.length_a   1.000
_cell.length_b   1.000
_cell.length_c   1.000
_cell.angle_alpha   90.00
_cell.angle_beta   90.00
_cell.angle_gamma   90.00
#
_symmetry.space_group_name_H-M   'P 1'
#
loop_
_entity.id
_entity.type
_entity.pdbx_description
1 polymer ?
#
loop_
_entity_poly.entity_id
_entity_poly.type
_entity_poly.pdbx_seq_one_letter_code
_entity_poly.pdbx_strand_id
1 'polypeptide(L)'
;MHPLLPVLALQALRNFRSRRSLAAGGAPEPRVAHGHRVPGALRLGAYAAVAALALGAIGARAAHAEAGGAALSLGRELGALAAERGDPGGATVRLNGQAFHVAESATSRTVHEALDTVERACRERPGALSDLFAAVPARGTAGGLPYELPASFTRGIVRNETEREGVVVCLVDGARRPLPSALKAFAASQDLGDLGRVRYVYARRATDGATTALTLAWTDAHFDLKKIGAGGEDDGSEGRAPRPPGARRWLVAEVDGTPHATRFYDTRAPVADVTAHYDRALQDAGFQRFTPGAREQVLRAYFRADLHVLVAVRREGERTVFAVTETTPPRGAAAFHANGKVVADANGEVQP
;
A
#
# COMPACT_ATOMS: atom_id res chain seq x y z
N MET A 1 18.80 4.42 -8.26
CA MET A 1 19.80 3.72 -7.43
C MET A 1 19.80 2.25 -7.84
N HIS A 2 20.99 1.64 -8.01
CA HIS A 2 21.16 0.32 -8.63
C HIS A 2 20.45 -0.83 -7.88
N PRO A 3 19.75 -1.75 -8.58
CA PRO A 3 18.94 -2.81 -7.94
C PRO A 3 19.73 -4.09 -7.56
N LEU A 4 21.06 -4.05 -7.50
CA LEU A 4 21.89 -5.28 -7.42
C LEU A 4 22.29 -5.73 -6.00
N LEU A 5 22.03 -4.93 -4.96
CA LEU A 5 22.46 -5.24 -3.59
C LEU A 5 21.64 -6.33 -2.85
N PRO A 6 20.32 -6.52 -3.06
CA PRO A 6 19.57 -7.56 -2.34
C PRO A 6 19.77 -8.98 -2.89
N VAL A 7 20.27 -9.13 -4.13
CA VAL A 7 20.45 -10.44 -4.79
C VAL A 7 21.68 -11.19 -4.27
N LEU A 8 22.75 -10.48 -3.92
CA LEU A 8 23.99 -11.09 -3.41
C LEU A 8 23.84 -11.66 -1.98
N ALA A 9 22.98 -11.07 -1.15
CA ALA A 9 22.74 -11.55 0.20
C ALA A 9 21.96 -12.89 0.24
N LEU A 10 21.06 -13.11 -0.72
CA LEU A 10 20.30 -14.37 -0.83
C LEU A 10 21.09 -15.52 -1.47
N GLN A 11 22.08 -15.23 -2.34
CA GLN A 11 22.95 -16.26 -2.92
C GLN A 11 23.94 -16.84 -1.89
N ALA A 12 24.43 -16.03 -0.94
CA ALA A 12 25.34 -16.50 0.10
C ALA A 12 24.70 -17.52 1.07
N LEU A 13 23.40 -17.40 1.34
CA LEU A 13 22.67 -18.32 2.22
C LEU A 13 22.28 -19.64 1.55
N ARG A 14 22.15 -19.68 0.21
CA ARG A 14 21.88 -20.91 -0.54
C ARG A 14 23.10 -21.84 -0.65
N ASN A 15 24.30 -21.28 -0.74
CA ASN A 15 25.53 -22.08 -0.86
C ASN A 15 25.96 -22.77 0.45
N PHE A 16 25.44 -22.34 1.61
CA PHE A 16 25.79 -22.96 2.89
C PHE A 16 25.03 -24.28 3.13
N ARG A 17 23.94 -24.55 2.40
CA ARG A 17 23.07 -25.73 2.63
C ARG A 17 23.40 -26.95 1.75
N SER A 18 24.27 -26.84 0.74
CA SER A 18 24.53 -27.95 -0.21
C SER A 18 25.78 -28.80 0.05
N ARG A 19 26.54 -28.57 1.14
CA ARG A 19 27.76 -29.36 1.48
C ARG A 19 27.58 -30.36 2.64
N ARG A 20 26.40 -30.96 2.80
CA ARG A 20 26.19 -32.10 3.71
C ARG A 20 25.49 -33.26 3.00
N SER A 21 26.20 -33.91 2.09
CA SER A 21 25.98 -35.33 1.78
C SER A 21 27.14 -35.81 0.91
N LEU A 22 27.93 -36.74 1.47
CA LEU A 22 28.87 -37.69 0.85
C LEU A 22 30.13 -37.81 1.72
N ALA A 23 30.13 -38.78 2.64
CA ALA A 23 31.26 -39.67 2.94
C ALA A 23 30.89 -40.58 4.12
N ALA A 24 30.41 -41.78 3.79
CA ALA A 24 30.58 -42.95 4.64
C ALA A 24 31.98 -43.51 4.37
N GLY A 25 32.79 -43.70 5.41
CA GLY A 25 34.14 -44.23 5.30
C GLY A 25 34.92 -43.99 6.59
N GLY A 26 34.97 -45.01 7.45
CA GLY A 26 35.61 -44.96 8.75
C GLY A 26 37.13 -44.77 8.67
N ALA A 27 37.63 -43.82 9.45
CA ALA A 27 38.99 -43.73 9.96
C ALA A 27 38.94 -43.06 11.35
N PRO A 28 39.76 -43.47 12.32
CA PRO A 28 39.75 -42.90 13.67
C PRO A 28 40.13 -41.41 13.63
N GLU A 29 39.23 -40.55 14.11
CA GLU A 29 39.44 -39.11 14.20
C GLU A 29 40.68 -38.80 15.06
N PRO A 30 41.63 -37.99 14.58
CA PRO A 30 42.62 -37.38 15.44
C PRO A 30 41.87 -36.46 16.42
N ARG A 31 42.08 -36.68 17.73
CA ARG A 31 41.61 -35.77 18.79
C ARG A 31 42.22 -34.39 18.58
N VAL A 32 41.54 -33.54 17.81
CA VAL A 32 41.91 -32.13 17.64
C VAL A 32 41.60 -31.43 18.96
N ALA A 33 42.66 -31.18 19.72
CA ALA A 33 42.63 -30.36 20.91
C ALA A 33 41.86 -29.06 20.63
N HIS A 34 40.75 -28.86 21.33
CA HIS A 34 39.94 -27.65 21.28
C HIS A 34 40.71 -26.50 21.95
N GLY A 35 41.75 -26.01 21.27
CA GLY A 35 42.44 -24.78 21.64
C GLY A 35 41.46 -23.62 21.48
N HIS A 36 41.24 -22.89 22.57
CA HIS A 36 40.31 -21.76 22.70
C HIS A 36 40.49 -20.69 21.60
N ARG A 37 39.85 -20.86 20.44
CA ARG A 37 39.72 -19.83 19.38
C ARG A 37 38.55 -18.87 19.63
N VAL A 38 38.28 -18.55 20.89
CA VAL A 38 37.22 -17.63 21.31
C VAL A 38 37.43 -16.18 20.84
N PRO A 39 38.65 -15.61 20.74
CA PRO A 39 38.78 -14.17 20.45
C PRO A 39 38.42 -13.78 19.01
N GLY A 40 38.53 -14.70 18.04
CA GLY A 40 38.20 -14.42 16.64
C GLY A 40 36.70 -14.32 16.39
N ALA A 41 35.91 -15.21 17.00
CA ALA A 41 34.46 -15.24 16.83
C ALA A 41 33.78 -14.00 17.45
N LEU A 42 34.28 -13.52 18.59
CA LEU A 42 33.74 -12.34 19.27
C LEU A 42 33.96 -11.06 18.45
N ARG A 43 35.13 -10.90 17.83
CA ARG A 43 35.41 -9.78 16.92
C ARG A 43 34.53 -9.80 15.69
N LEU A 44 34.39 -10.97 15.06
CA LEU A 44 33.52 -11.12 13.89
C LEU A 44 32.05 -10.83 14.23
N GLY A 45 31.58 -11.30 15.40
CA GLY A 45 30.23 -11.02 15.90
C GLY A 45 30.00 -9.52 16.14
N ALA A 46 30.96 -8.81 16.74
CA ALA A 46 30.89 -7.37 16.93
C ALA A 46 30.85 -6.60 15.59
N TYR A 47 31.69 -6.98 14.62
CA TYR A 47 31.66 -6.36 13.28
C TYR A 47 30.36 -6.63 12.54
N ALA A 48 29.86 -7.86 12.59
CA ALA A 48 28.58 -8.22 11.96
C ALA A 48 27.41 -7.47 12.59
N ALA A 49 27.41 -7.31 13.92
CA ALA A 49 26.43 -6.49 14.63
C ALA A 49 26.52 -5.04 14.14
N VAL A 50 27.68 -4.38 14.25
CA VAL A 50 27.84 -2.98 13.81
C VAL A 50 27.44 -2.78 12.35
N ALA A 51 27.78 -3.71 11.46
CA ALA A 51 27.40 -3.65 10.05
C ALA A 51 25.89 -3.81 9.83
N ALA A 52 25.26 -4.82 10.43
CA ALA A 52 23.80 -5.02 10.34
C ALA A 52 23.03 -3.81 10.86
N LEU A 53 23.56 -3.22 11.92
CA LEU A 53 23.02 -2.07 12.60
C LEU A 53 23.18 -0.77 11.78
N ALA A 54 24.35 -0.53 11.17
CA ALA A 54 24.58 0.60 10.27
C ALA A 54 23.71 0.50 9.01
N LEU A 55 23.60 -0.70 8.42
CA LEU A 55 22.69 -0.97 7.31
C LEU A 55 21.22 -0.77 7.71
N GLY A 56 20.86 -1.16 8.94
CA GLY A 56 19.54 -0.89 9.52
C GLY A 56 19.24 0.60 9.64
N ALA A 57 20.18 1.41 10.13
CA ALA A 57 20.01 2.86 10.26
C ALA A 57 19.89 3.57 8.90
N ILE A 58 20.70 3.17 7.91
CA ILE A 58 20.61 3.68 6.54
C ILE A 58 19.27 3.28 5.91
N GLY A 59 18.86 2.02 6.08
CA GLY A 59 17.57 1.52 5.63
C GLY A 59 16.39 2.26 6.25
N ALA A 60 16.46 2.57 7.54
CA ALA A 60 15.42 3.33 8.24
C ALA A 60 15.27 4.76 7.71
N ARG A 61 16.38 5.47 7.44
CA ARG A 61 16.33 6.81 6.84
C ARG A 61 15.77 6.80 5.42
N ALA A 62 16.20 5.84 4.59
CA ALA A 62 15.68 5.69 3.24
C ALA A 62 14.17 5.37 3.26
N ALA A 63 13.77 4.42 4.11
CA ALA A 63 12.36 4.05 4.29
C ALA A 63 11.51 5.22 4.78
N HIS A 64 12.05 6.11 5.63
CA HIS A 64 11.31 7.29 6.11
C HIS A 64 11.09 8.33 5.02
N ALA A 65 12.12 8.67 4.24
CA ALA A 65 11.97 9.58 3.10
C ALA A 65 10.98 9.04 2.05
N GLU A 66 11.08 7.74 1.77
CA GLU A 66 10.16 7.04 0.87
C GLU A 66 8.74 7.00 1.43
N ALA A 67 8.56 6.74 2.73
CA ALA A 67 7.26 6.73 3.39
C ALA A 67 6.58 8.11 3.36
N GLY A 68 7.34 9.20 3.55
CA GLY A 68 6.81 10.57 3.44
C GLY A 68 6.32 10.87 2.02
N GLY A 69 7.10 10.52 1.00
CA GLY A 69 6.70 10.68 -0.41
C GLY A 69 5.51 9.81 -0.80
N ALA A 70 5.50 8.54 -0.36
CA ALA A 70 4.41 7.61 -0.59
C ALA A 70 3.11 8.07 0.08
N ALA A 71 3.19 8.56 1.33
CA ALA A 71 2.04 9.10 2.05
C ALA A 71 1.44 10.30 1.32
N LEU A 72 2.25 11.24 0.81
CA LEU A 72 1.74 12.37 0.02
C LEU A 72 1.16 11.92 -1.33
N SER A 73 1.75 10.92 -1.99
CA SER A 73 1.21 10.35 -3.23
C SER A 73 -0.16 9.73 -3.01
N LEU A 74 -0.29 8.92 -1.96
CA LEU A 74 -1.56 8.34 -1.55
C LEU A 74 -2.60 9.43 -1.27
N GLY A 75 -2.22 10.53 -0.60
CA GLY A 75 -3.11 11.65 -0.33
C GLY A 75 -3.67 12.30 -1.59
N ARG A 76 -2.84 12.49 -2.62
CA ARG A 76 -3.27 13.00 -3.92
C ARG A 76 -4.22 12.03 -4.64
N GLU A 77 -3.93 10.74 -4.61
CA GLU A 77 -4.77 9.71 -5.22
C GLU A 77 -6.13 9.60 -4.52
N LEU A 78 -6.15 9.62 -3.18
CA LEU A 78 -7.38 9.61 -2.39
C LEU A 78 -8.21 10.89 -2.59
N GLY A 79 -7.56 12.05 -2.71
CA GLY A 79 -8.26 13.30 -2.99
C GLY A 79 -8.90 13.32 -4.38
N ALA A 80 -8.22 12.77 -5.39
CA ALA A 80 -8.82 12.63 -6.71
C ALA A 80 -10.08 11.72 -6.66
N LEU A 81 -10.00 10.60 -5.94
CA LEU A 81 -11.12 9.67 -5.77
C LEU A 81 -12.31 10.29 -5.05
N ALA A 82 -12.05 11.06 -3.99
CA ALA A 82 -13.13 11.67 -3.21
C ALA A 82 -13.79 12.84 -3.94
N ALA A 83 -13.01 13.66 -4.66
CA ALA A 83 -13.53 14.75 -5.49
C ALA A 83 -14.48 14.27 -6.59
N GLU A 84 -14.23 13.09 -7.19
CA GLU A 84 -15.10 12.51 -8.23
C GLU A 84 -16.50 12.14 -7.72
N ARG A 85 -16.66 11.85 -6.42
CA ARG A 85 -17.93 11.37 -5.87
C ARG A 85 -18.90 12.50 -5.53
N GLY A 86 -18.39 13.66 -5.13
CA GLY A 86 -19.20 14.82 -4.73
C GLY A 86 -20.14 14.59 -3.54
N ASP A 87 -19.99 13.47 -2.80
CA ASP A 87 -20.85 13.12 -1.68
C ASP A 87 -20.30 13.70 -0.36
N PRO A 88 -21.04 14.60 0.33
CA PRO A 88 -20.60 15.17 1.60
C PRO A 88 -20.45 14.14 2.73
N GLY A 89 -21.01 12.92 2.59
CA GLY A 89 -20.89 11.85 3.58
C GLY A 89 -19.56 11.07 3.53
N GLY A 90 -18.74 11.28 2.49
CA GLY A 90 -17.57 10.47 2.22
C GLY A 90 -17.89 9.12 1.54
N ALA A 91 -16.86 8.32 1.32
CA ALA A 91 -16.94 6.99 0.72
C ALA A 91 -16.35 5.94 1.67
N THR A 92 -17.02 4.80 1.78
CA THR A 92 -16.40 3.60 2.35
C THR A 92 -15.80 2.79 1.21
N VAL A 93 -14.54 2.44 1.35
CA VAL A 93 -13.82 1.60 0.40
C VAL A 93 -13.40 0.33 1.13
N ARG A 94 -13.60 -0.83 0.52
CA ARG A 94 -13.24 -2.14 1.07
C ARG A 94 -12.02 -2.69 0.36
N LEU A 95 -10.96 -2.98 1.12
CA LEU A 95 -9.77 -3.69 0.65
C LEU A 95 -9.80 -5.12 1.14
N ASN A 96 -9.99 -6.10 0.26
CA ASN A 96 -10.14 -7.51 0.63
C ASN A 96 -11.17 -7.68 1.78
N GLY A 97 -12.30 -6.99 1.63
CA GLY A 97 -13.37 -6.92 2.62
C GLY A 97 -13.10 -6.06 3.86
N GLN A 98 -11.90 -5.50 4.06
CA GLN A 98 -11.58 -4.58 5.17
C GLN A 98 -12.00 -3.15 4.84
N ALA A 99 -12.85 -2.55 5.68
CA ALA A 99 -13.34 -1.19 5.43
C ALA A 99 -12.30 -0.13 5.83
N PHE A 100 -12.09 0.81 4.92
CA PHE A 100 -11.50 2.11 5.20
C PHE A 100 -12.43 3.19 4.65
N HIS A 101 -12.52 4.30 5.35
CA HIS A 101 -13.39 5.40 4.98
C HIS A 101 -12.53 6.54 4.48
N VAL A 102 -13.06 7.29 3.51
CA VAL A 102 -12.46 8.49 2.95
C VAL A 102 -13.51 9.59 2.98
N ALA A 103 -13.14 10.77 3.43
CA ALA A 103 -13.99 11.95 3.36
C ALA A 103 -13.18 13.16 2.94
N GLU A 104 -13.86 14.13 2.34
CA GLU A 104 -13.27 15.42 2.03
C GLU A 104 -13.91 16.53 2.85
N SER A 105 -13.10 17.53 3.15
CA SER A 105 -13.57 18.80 3.71
C SER A 105 -12.65 19.92 3.24
N ALA A 106 -13.06 21.16 3.47
CA ALA A 106 -12.23 22.33 3.20
C ALA A 106 -12.26 23.28 4.40
N THR A 107 -11.18 24.02 4.58
CA THR A 107 -11.05 25.05 5.63
C THR A 107 -10.34 26.29 5.09
N SER A 108 -10.64 27.47 5.66
CA SER A 108 -9.90 28.70 5.36
C SER A 108 -8.53 28.76 6.04
N ARG A 109 -8.27 27.86 7.01
CA ARG A 109 -6.99 27.76 7.72
C ARG A 109 -5.85 27.41 6.76
N THR A 110 -4.64 27.79 7.15
CA THR A 110 -3.43 27.33 6.46
C THR A 110 -3.26 25.81 6.60
N VAL A 111 -2.41 25.21 5.75
CA VAL A 111 -2.07 23.78 5.85
C VAL A 111 -1.55 23.44 7.25
N HIS A 112 -0.63 24.25 7.77
CA HIS A 112 -0.04 24.06 9.10
C HIS A 112 -1.10 24.08 10.23
N GLU A 113 -1.95 25.10 10.27
CA GLU A 113 -3.01 25.21 11.30
C GLU A 113 -4.06 24.09 11.21
N ALA A 114 -4.37 23.64 10.00
CA ALA A 114 -5.28 22.51 9.79
C ALA A 114 -4.66 21.21 10.35
N LEU A 115 -3.40 20.94 10.02
CA LEU A 115 -2.68 19.75 10.52
C LEU A 115 -2.44 19.82 12.03
N ASP A 116 -2.19 21.00 12.61
CA ASP A 116 -2.13 21.21 14.06
C ASP A 116 -3.42 20.79 14.77
N THR A 117 -4.57 21.09 14.14
CA THR A 117 -5.89 20.70 14.67
C THR A 117 -6.03 19.18 14.68
N VAL A 118 -5.63 18.52 13.60
CA VAL A 118 -5.65 17.05 13.49
C VAL A 118 -4.69 16.40 14.48
N GLU A 119 -3.48 16.91 14.56
CA GLU A 119 -2.45 16.40 15.48
C GLU A 119 -2.91 16.51 16.94
N ARG A 120 -3.56 17.62 17.31
CA ARG A 120 -4.16 17.78 18.64
C ARG A 120 -5.23 16.72 18.91
N ALA A 121 -6.13 16.50 17.96
CA ALA A 121 -7.15 15.44 18.07
C ALA A 121 -6.52 14.04 18.21
N CYS A 122 -5.42 13.76 17.51
CA CYS A 122 -4.65 12.52 17.69
C CYS A 122 -4.10 12.38 19.13
N ARG A 123 -3.57 13.47 19.70
CA ARG A 123 -3.01 13.49 21.07
C ARG A 123 -4.07 13.33 22.15
N GLU A 124 -5.29 13.83 21.92
CA GLU A 124 -6.42 13.71 22.87
C GLU A 124 -6.97 12.28 22.93
N ARG A 125 -6.75 11.46 21.90
CA ARG A 125 -7.26 10.09 21.79
C ARG A 125 -6.16 9.12 21.38
N PRO A 126 -5.11 8.96 22.19
CA PRO A 126 -3.91 8.23 21.79
C PRO A 126 -4.19 6.75 21.47
N GLY A 127 -3.48 6.23 20.47
CA GLY A 127 -3.37 4.79 20.21
C GLY A 127 -2.51 4.07 21.26
N ALA A 128 -2.51 2.75 21.26
CA ALA A 128 -1.77 1.94 22.24
C ALA A 128 -0.25 2.18 22.18
N LEU A 129 0.27 2.62 21.02
CA LEU A 129 1.68 2.92 20.83
C LEU A 129 2.12 4.30 21.35
N SER A 130 1.19 5.19 21.72
CA SER A 130 1.53 6.56 22.12
C SER A 130 2.49 6.59 23.31
N ASP A 131 2.19 5.80 24.36
CA ASP A 131 3.00 5.76 25.58
C ASP A 131 4.39 5.16 25.34
N LEU A 132 4.48 4.16 24.44
CA LEU A 132 5.77 3.62 24.01
C LEU A 132 6.64 4.74 23.44
N PHE A 133 6.09 5.48 22.49
CA PHE A 133 6.83 6.53 21.80
C PHE A 133 7.04 7.78 22.64
N ALA A 134 6.23 7.99 23.69
CA ALA A 134 6.49 9.02 24.69
C ALA A 134 7.68 8.66 25.58
N ALA A 135 7.91 7.38 25.85
CA ALA A 135 9.02 6.89 26.66
C ALA A 135 10.34 6.73 25.87
N VAL A 136 10.27 6.62 24.54
CA VAL A 136 11.44 6.52 23.68
C VAL A 136 12.00 7.94 23.44
N PRO A 137 13.21 8.28 23.93
CA PRO A 137 13.78 9.60 23.69
C PRO A 137 14.01 9.82 22.18
N ALA A 138 13.90 11.06 21.72
CA ALA A 138 14.08 11.39 20.30
C ALA A 138 15.45 10.97 19.74
N ARG A 139 16.46 10.87 20.61
CA ARG A 139 17.76 10.28 20.31
C ARG A 139 18.14 9.37 21.46
N GLY A 140 18.69 8.21 21.17
CA GLY A 140 19.09 7.26 22.21
C GLY A 140 19.92 6.13 21.67
N THR A 141 20.13 5.11 22.51
CA THR A 141 20.76 3.86 22.07
C THR A 141 19.85 2.65 22.26
N ALA A 142 19.73 1.80 21.24
CA ALA A 142 18.97 0.55 21.28
C ALA A 142 19.90 -0.60 20.86
N GLY A 143 20.13 -1.57 21.74
CA GLY A 143 21.11 -2.65 21.50
C GLY A 143 22.54 -2.13 21.26
N GLY A 144 22.90 -0.98 21.85
CA GLY A 144 24.21 -0.34 21.67
C GLY A 144 24.33 0.55 20.44
N LEU A 145 23.25 0.74 19.65
CA LEU A 145 23.28 1.66 18.53
C LEU A 145 22.64 2.99 18.78
N PRO A 146 23.23 4.10 18.31
CA PRO A 146 22.52 5.34 18.22
C PRO A 146 21.32 5.20 17.27
N TYR A 147 20.15 5.64 17.73
CA TYR A 147 19.01 5.93 16.88
C TYR A 147 18.61 7.39 17.06
N GLU A 148 17.99 7.94 16.02
CA GLU A 148 17.37 9.25 16.04
C GLU A 148 15.98 9.09 15.41
N LEU A 149 14.95 9.32 16.21
CA LEU A 149 13.59 9.40 15.70
C LEU A 149 13.47 10.69 14.89
N PRO A 150 12.85 10.65 13.70
CA PRO A 150 12.52 11.85 12.96
C PRO A 150 11.71 12.80 13.84
N ALA A 151 11.96 14.11 13.76
CA ALA A 151 11.12 15.10 14.46
C ALA A 151 9.64 14.99 14.05
N SER A 152 9.39 14.52 12.84
CA SER A 152 8.07 14.17 12.31
C SER A 152 7.37 13.03 13.04
N PHE A 153 8.08 12.30 13.90
CA PHE A 153 7.57 11.16 14.64
C PHE A 153 7.51 11.48 16.14
N THR A 154 6.35 11.94 16.61
CA THR A 154 6.16 12.31 18.02
C THR A 154 4.96 11.56 18.60
N ARG A 155 5.17 10.76 19.64
CA ARG A 155 4.10 10.02 20.36
C ARG A 155 3.19 9.18 19.45
N GLY A 156 3.76 8.54 18.43
CA GLY A 156 3.00 7.73 17.48
C GLY A 156 2.23 8.52 16.42
N ILE A 157 2.53 9.82 16.27
CA ILE A 157 2.03 10.69 15.21
C ILE A 157 3.16 10.90 14.21
N VAL A 158 2.89 10.60 12.95
CA VAL A 158 3.76 10.90 11.81
C VAL A 158 3.22 12.17 11.15
N ARG A 159 4.02 13.23 11.08
CA ARG A 159 3.66 14.47 10.37
C ARG A 159 4.73 14.85 9.37
N ASN A 160 4.35 15.10 8.12
CA ASN A 160 5.26 15.66 7.12
C ASN A 160 4.55 16.79 6.40
N GLU A 161 5.17 17.96 6.30
CA GLU A 161 4.53 19.13 5.74
C GLU A 161 5.50 20.04 4.99
N THR A 162 4.91 20.79 4.08
CA THR A 162 5.48 21.92 3.36
C THR A 162 4.48 23.08 3.48
N GLU A 163 4.82 24.24 2.91
CA GLU A 163 3.88 25.37 2.87
C GLU A 163 2.60 25.07 2.07
N ARG A 164 2.65 24.14 1.10
CA ARG A 164 1.56 23.89 0.13
C ARG A 164 0.76 22.65 0.44
N GLU A 165 1.37 21.65 1.03
CA GLU A 165 0.73 20.38 1.36
C GLU A 165 1.40 19.72 2.54
N GLY A 166 0.66 18.86 3.22
CA GLY A 166 1.20 18.05 4.29
C GLY A 166 0.27 16.91 4.67
N VAL A 167 0.75 16.06 5.55
CA VAL A 167 0.07 14.85 6.00
C VAL A 167 0.28 14.64 7.48
N VAL A 168 -0.75 14.16 8.16
CA VAL A 168 -0.70 13.61 9.52
C VAL A 168 -1.25 12.19 9.48
N VAL A 169 -0.50 11.25 10.05
CA VAL A 169 -0.92 9.86 10.26
C VAL A 169 -0.76 9.52 11.73
N CYS A 170 -1.80 9.00 12.37
CA CYS A 170 -1.75 8.59 13.76
C CYS A 170 -2.62 7.35 14.02
N LEU A 171 -2.29 6.63 15.09
CA LEU A 171 -3.19 5.64 15.67
C LEU A 171 -3.97 6.31 16.79
N VAL A 172 -5.29 6.17 16.78
CA VAL A 172 -6.19 6.70 17.81
C VAL A 172 -6.99 5.59 18.44
N ASP A 173 -7.52 5.85 19.64
CA ASP A 173 -8.42 4.94 20.34
C ASP A 173 -7.86 3.50 20.43
N GLY A 174 -6.61 3.40 20.88
CA GLY A 174 -5.96 2.11 21.07
C GLY A 174 -6.79 1.18 21.94
N ALA A 175 -6.59 -0.13 21.79
CA ALA A 175 -7.17 -1.09 22.70
C ALA A 175 -6.92 -0.63 24.15
N ARG A 176 -7.94 -0.68 25.03
CA ARG A 176 -7.82 -0.32 26.47
C ARG A 176 -6.88 -1.25 27.26
N ARG A 177 -6.03 -2.00 26.57
CA ARG A 177 -5.10 -2.98 27.10
C ARG A 177 -3.73 -2.31 27.25
N PRO A 178 -2.91 -2.76 28.22
CA PRO A 178 -1.52 -2.35 28.29
C PRO A 178 -0.76 -2.68 27.01
N LEU A 179 0.19 -1.82 26.62
CA LEU A 179 0.97 -1.94 25.39
C LEU A 179 1.55 -3.35 25.14
N PRO A 180 2.20 -4.04 26.10
CA PRO A 180 2.73 -5.38 25.84
C PRO A 180 1.65 -6.39 25.42
N SER A 181 0.44 -6.27 25.99
CA SER A 181 -0.70 -7.09 25.62
C SER A 181 -1.27 -6.71 24.25
N ALA A 182 -1.31 -5.41 23.92
CA ALA A 182 -1.70 -4.93 22.59
C ALA A 182 -0.75 -5.41 21.49
N LEU A 183 0.57 -5.29 21.70
CA LEU A 183 1.59 -5.79 20.78
C LEU A 183 1.52 -7.31 20.62
N LYS A 184 1.31 -8.06 21.70
CA LYS A 184 1.14 -9.52 21.63
C LYS A 184 -0.12 -9.90 20.85
N ALA A 185 -1.23 -9.20 21.07
CA ALA A 185 -2.46 -9.41 20.34
C ALA A 185 -2.26 -9.14 18.84
N PHE A 186 -1.73 -7.95 18.49
CA PHE A 186 -1.39 -7.59 17.13
C PHE A 186 -0.42 -8.58 16.47
N ALA A 187 0.63 -9.04 17.17
CA ALA A 187 1.56 -10.01 16.60
C ALA A 187 0.85 -11.31 16.21
N ALA A 188 -0.13 -11.76 16.99
CA ALA A 188 -0.91 -12.96 16.72
C ALA A 188 -1.98 -12.74 15.63
N SER A 189 -2.77 -11.67 15.75
CA SER A 189 -3.91 -11.36 14.88
C SER A 189 -3.49 -10.72 13.56
N GLN A 190 -2.49 -9.84 13.59
CA GLN A 190 -2.16 -8.82 12.59
C GLN A 190 -3.31 -7.83 12.34
N ASP A 191 -4.18 -7.65 13.32
CA ASP A 191 -5.29 -6.68 13.28
C ASP A 191 -4.83 -5.34 13.84
N LEU A 192 -4.79 -4.29 13.00
CA LEU A 192 -4.41 -2.94 13.42
C LEU A 192 -5.26 -2.43 14.58
N GLY A 193 -6.52 -2.88 14.68
CA GLY A 193 -7.44 -2.55 15.77
C GLY A 193 -6.89 -2.85 17.17
N ASP A 194 -6.02 -3.86 17.31
CA ASP A 194 -5.35 -4.17 18.57
C ASP A 194 -4.39 -3.06 19.01
N LEU A 195 -3.88 -2.24 18.07
CA LEU A 195 -3.03 -1.09 18.33
C LEU A 195 -3.82 0.24 18.33
N GLY A 196 -4.91 0.28 17.59
CA GLY A 196 -5.82 1.42 17.46
C GLY A 196 -6.32 1.60 16.03
N ARG A 197 -7.14 2.63 15.82
CA ARG A 197 -7.63 2.98 14.48
C ARG A 197 -6.65 3.90 13.79
N VAL A 198 -6.37 3.66 12.52
CA VAL A 198 -5.57 4.58 11.72
C VAL A 198 -6.41 5.80 11.40
N ARG A 199 -5.82 6.98 11.57
CA ARG A 199 -6.30 8.25 11.05
C ARG A 199 -5.20 8.82 10.15
N TYR A 200 -5.58 9.11 8.93
CA TYR A 200 -4.75 9.74 7.92
C TYR A 200 -5.46 11.03 7.50
N VAL A 201 -4.75 12.15 7.50
CA VAL A 201 -5.26 13.40 6.93
C VAL A 201 -4.20 13.99 6.03
N TYR A 202 -4.57 14.21 4.78
CA TYR A 202 -3.80 14.97 3.81
C TYR A 202 -4.42 16.36 3.67
N ALA A 203 -3.58 17.38 3.76
CA ALA A 203 -3.97 18.76 3.58
C ALA A 203 -3.22 19.35 2.38
N ARG A 204 -3.94 20.04 1.50
CA ARG A 204 -3.34 20.74 0.35
C ARG A 204 -3.99 22.09 0.15
N ARG A 205 -3.19 23.13 -0.09
CA ARG A 205 -3.70 24.44 -0.49
C ARG A 205 -4.43 24.30 -1.83
N ALA A 206 -5.68 24.76 -1.87
CA ALA A 206 -6.45 24.79 -3.10
C ALA A 206 -5.85 25.80 -4.08
N THR A 207 -6.26 25.70 -5.35
CA THR A 207 -5.77 26.57 -6.43
C THR A 207 -6.18 28.02 -6.26
N ASP A 208 -7.26 28.30 -5.51
CA ASP A 208 -7.69 29.65 -5.14
C ASP A 208 -6.71 30.35 -4.18
N GLY A 209 -5.78 29.60 -3.56
CA GLY A 209 -4.85 30.10 -2.58
C GLY A 209 -5.50 30.60 -1.28
N ALA A 210 -6.81 30.45 -1.10
CA ALA A 210 -7.61 30.91 0.03
C ALA A 210 -8.08 29.75 0.92
N THR A 211 -8.33 28.58 0.33
CA THR A 211 -8.83 27.39 1.03
C THR A 211 -7.77 26.29 1.09
N THR A 212 -7.88 25.44 2.10
CA THR A 212 -7.10 24.21 2.27
C THR A 212 -8.06 23.05 2.18
N ALA A 213 -7.89 22.23 1.14
CA ALA A 213 -8.61 20.98 0.98
C ALA A 213 -8.01 19.92 1.91
N LEU A 214 -8.87 19.14 2.55
CA LEU A 214 -8.52 18.08 3.48
C LEU A 214 -9.11 16.77 2.97
N THR A 215 -8.25 15.78 2.75
CA THR A 215 -8.65 14.40 2.49
C THR A 215 -8.39 13.60 3.76
N LEU A 216 -9.46 13.13 4.39
CA LEU A 216 -9.42 12.35 5.62
C LEU A 216 -9.63 10.88 5.25
N ALA A 217 -8.80 9.99 5.78
CA ALA A 217 -9.00 8.55 5.70
C ALA A 217 -8.86 7.90 7.07
N TRP A 218 -9.68 6.88 7.33
CA TRP A 218 -9.60 6.14 8.59
C TRP A 218 -10.06 4.70 8.48
N THR A 219 -9.56 3.86 9.38
CA THR A 219 -9.99 2.46 9.50
C THR A 219 -11.07 2.29 10.56
N ASP A 220 -11.81 1.20 10.44
CA ASP A 220 -12.64 0.69 11.51
C ASP A 220 -11.81 0.18 12.70
N ALA A 221 -12.51 -0.18 13.78
CA ALA A 221 -11.91 -0.77 14.97
C ALA A 221 -11.32 -2.17 14.74
N HIS A 222 -11.71 -2.85 13.66
CA HIS A 222 -11.13 -4.12 13.20
C HIS A 222 -10.60 -3.90 11.79
N PHE A 223 -9.30 -4.18 11.59
CA PHE A 223 -8.64 -4.04 10.30
C PHE A 223 -7.48 -5.03 10.19
N ASP A 224 -7.80 -6.22 9.66
CA ASP A 224 -6.88 -7.35 9.53
C ASP A 224 -5.89 -7.16 8.37
N LEU A 225 -4.63 -6.88 8.70
CA LEU A 225 -3.57 -6.70 7.70
C LEU A 225 -3.21 -7.98 6.95
N LYS A 226 -3.46 -9.17 7.50
CA LYS A 226 -3.22 -10.42 6.76
C LYS A 226 -4.10 -10.48 5.52
N LYS A 227 -5.31 -9.92 5.60
CA LYS A 227 -6.23 -9.88 4.47
C LYS A 227 -5.74 -8.95 3.37
N ILE A 228 -5.00 -7.90 3.68
CA ILE A 228 -4.53 -6.92 2.68
C ILE A 228 -3.15 -7.29 2.12
N GLY A 229 -2.40 -8.16 2.81
CA GLY A 229 -1.06 -8.58 2.38
C GLY A 229 -1.05 -9.48 1.14
N ALA A 230 0.03 -9.40 0.35
CA ALA A 230 0.23 -10.10 -0.93
C ALA A 230 0.33 -11.64 -0.88
N GLY A 231 -0.05 -12.26 0.24
CA GLY A 231 0.15 -13.69 0.52
C GLY A 231 -1.05 -14.60 0.26
N GLY A 232 -2.27 -14.07 0.38
CA GLY A 232 -3.51 -14.84 0.26
C GLY A 232 -4.17 -14.69 -1.10
N GLU A 233 -4.87 -15.74 -1.55
CA GLU A 233 -5.96 -15.53 -2.51
C GLU A 233 -7.11 -14.87 -1.75
N ASP A 234 -7.49 -13.68 -2.19
CA ASP A 234 -8.55 -12.90 -1.56
C ASP A 234 -9.93 -13.59 -1.71
N ASP A 235 -10.73 -13.60 -0.65
CA ASP A 235 -12.09 -14.16 -0.60
C ASP A 235 -13.17 -13.14 -1.03
N GLY A 236 -12.76 -11.97 -1.50
CA GLY A 236 -13.62 -10.90 -1.99
C GLY A 236 -14.47 -11.26 -3.21
N SER A 237 -15.29 -10.30 -3.63
CA SER A 237 -16.28 -10.52 -4.68
C SER A 237 -15.64 -10.85 -6.03
N GLU A 238 -16.29 -11.77 -6.77
CA GLU A 238 -15.99 -11.94 -8.18
C GLU A 238 -16.48 -10.74 -8.99
N GLY A 239 -15.69 -10.36 -10.00
CA GLY A 239 -16.05 -9.31 -10.95
C GLY A 239 -16.98 -9.82 -12.03
N ARG A 240 -17.55 -8.89 -12.80
CA ARG A 240 -18.33 -9.21 -14.01
C ARG A 240 -17.41 -9.59 -15.18
N ALA A 241 -16.22 -9.00 -15.24
CA ALA A 241 -15.15 -9.39 -16.14
C ALA A 241 -14.52 -10.72 -15.70
N PRO A 242 -14.44 -11.73 -16.60
CA PRO A 242 -13.94 -13.05 -16.23
C PRO A 242 -12.43 -13.02 -15.95
N ARG A 243 -12.03 -13.78 -14.93
CA ARG A 243 -10.62 -13.93 -14.54
C ARG A 243 -9.89 -14.91 -15.49
N PRO A 244 -8.70 -14.57 -16.00
CA PRO A 244 -7.87 -15.49 -16.78
C PRO A 244 -7.56 -16.79 -16.01
N PRO A 245 -7.54 -17.96 -16.67
CA PRO A 245 -7.19 -19.22 -16.04
C PRO A 245 -5.81 -19.17 -15.37
N GLY A 246 -5.73 -19.69 -14.14
CA GLY A 246 -4.48 -19.73 -13.37
C GLY A 246 -3.99 -18.38 -12.84
N ALA A 247 -4.76 -17.30 -13.01
CA ALA A 247 -4.49 -16.04 -12.34
C ALA A 247 -4.96 -16.09 -10.88
N ARG A 248 -4.14 -15.55 -9.98
CA ARG A 248 -4.43 -15.44 -8.55
C ARG A 248 -4.77 -13.99 -8.21
N ARG A 249 -5.90 -13.77 -7.54
CA ARG A 249 -6.27 -12.46 -7.01
C ARG A 249 -5.56 -12.23 -5.68
N TRP A 250 -4.90 -11.10 -5.52
CA TRP A 250 -4.19 -10.77 -4.27
C TRP A 250 -4.71 -9.48 -3.63
N LEU A 251 -5.44 -8.65 -4.38
CA LEU A 251 -6.11 -7.47 -3.84
C LEU A 251 -7.40 -7.15 -4.60
N VAL A 252 -8.40 -6.70 -3.87
CA VAL A 252 -9.68 -6.19 -4.33
C VAL A 252 -9.94 -4.90 -3.59
N ALA A 253 -10.23 -3.84 -4.32
CA ALA A 253 -10.63 -2.54 -3.80
C ALA A 253 -12.02 -2.20 -4.34
N GLU A 254 -13.02 -2.12 -3.48
CA GLU A 254 -14.42 -1.85 -3.84
C GLU A 254 -14.88 -0.58 -3.16
N VAL A 255 -15.72 0.21 -3.81
CA VAL A 255 -16.33 1.38 -3.18
C VAL A 255 -17.79 1.09 -2.86
N ASP A 256 -18.13 1.10 -1.58
CA ASP A 256 -19.46 0.76 -1.08
C ASP A 256 -20.54 1.63 -1.73
N GLY A 257 -21.69 0.99 -2.00
CA GLY A 257 -22.82 1.63 -2.66
C GLY A 257 -22.61 1.94 -4.14
N THR A 258 -21.51 1.48 -4.76
CA THR A 258 -21.25 1.70 -6.17
C THR A 258 -20.76 0.44 -6.88
N PRO A 259 -20.88 0.39 -8.22
CA PRO A 259 -20.29 -0.68 -9.02
C PRO A 259 -18.79 -0.49 -9.28
N HIS A 260 -18.13 0.46 -8.61
CA HIS A 260 -16.69 0.69 -8.74
C HIS A 260 -15.90 -0.38 -7.96
N ALA A 261 -15.14 -1.19 -8.68
CA ALA A 261 -14.24 -2.16 -8.09
C ALA A 261 -12.97 -2.30 -8.93
N THR A 262 -11.81 -2.36 -8.28
CA THR A 262 -10.54 -2.72 -8.91
C THR A 262 -10.01 -4.00 -8.30
N ARG A 263 -9.70 -4.98 -9.16
CA ARG A 263 -9.18 -6.28 -8.75
C ARG A 263 -7.78 -6.46 -9.32
N PHE A 264 -6.84 -6.81 -8.46
CA PHE A 264 -5.44 -7.01 -8.79
C PHE A 264 -5.11 -8.48 -8.75
N TYR A 265 -4.43 -8.90 -9.82
CA TYR A 265 -4.09 -10.29 -10.05
C TYR A 265 -2.61 -10.42 -10.38
N ASP A 266 -2.11 -11.63 -10.19
CA ASP A 266 -0.85 -12.08 -10.76
C ASP A 266 -1.02 -13.41 -11.50
N THR A 267 -0.17 -13.66 -12.49
CA THR A 267 -0.11 -14.94 -13.21
C THR A 267 1.28 -15.17 -13.78
N ARG A 268 1.59 -16.41 -14.16
CA ARG A 268 2.79 -16.73 -14.95
C ARG A 268 2.55 -16.60 -16.45
N ALA A 269 1.30 -16.52 -16.88
CA ALA A 269 0.96 -16.37 -18.30
C ALA A 269 1.61 -15.10 -18.90
N PRO A 270 2.05 -15.14 -20.16
CA PRO A 270 2.51 -13.96 -20.89
C PRO A 270 1.49 -12.81 -20.91
N VAL A 271 1.97 -11.57 -21.00
CA VAL A 271 1.13 -10.37 -21.13
C VAL A 271 0.15 -10.52 -22.30
N ALA A 272 0.62 -11.03 -23.44
CA ALA A 272 -0.19 -11.23 -24.64
C ALA A 272 -1.40 -12.16 -24.38
N ASP A 273 -1.19 -13.25 -23.64
CA ASP A 273 -2.23 -14.22 -23.33
C ASP A 273 -3.29 -13.64 -22.39
N VAL A 274 -2.86 -12.87 -21.38
CA VAL A 274 -3.78 -12.15 -20.48
C VAL A 274 -4.63 -11.16 -21.27
N THR A 275 -4.01 -10.37 -22.17
CA THR A 275 -4.76 -9.41 -22.98
C THR A 275 -5.69 -10.07 -23.99
N ALA A 276 -5.25 -11.16 -24.63
CA ALA A 276 -6.06 -11.91 -25.59
C ALA A 276 -7.24 -12.64 -24.92
N HIS A 277 -7.10 -13.01 -23.64
CA HIS A 277 -8.20 -13.52 -22.83
C HIS A 277 -9.31 -12.47 -22.68
N TYR A 278 -8.98 -11.27 -22.20
CA TYR A 278 -9.97 -10.21 -22.02
C TYR A 278 -10.55 -9.69 -23.34
N ASP A 279 -9.72 -9.58 -24.37
CA ASP A 279 -10.17 -9.17 -25.71
C ASP A 279 -11.29 -10.09 -26.20
N ARG A 280 -11.09 -11.42 -26.18
CA ARG A 280 -12.13 -12.37 -26.57
C ARG A 280 -13.32 -12.33 -25.64
N ALA A 281 -13.09 -12.51 -24.34
CA ALA A 281 -14.17 -12.70 -23.38
C ALA A 281 -15.12 -11.49 -23.27
N LEU A 282 -14.58 -10.26 -23.34
CA LEU A 282 -15.40 -9.05 -23.28
C LEU A 282 -16.03 -8.71 -24.64
N GLN A 283 -15.37 -9.00 -25.76
CA GLN A 283 -16.00 -8.86 -27.08
C GLN A 283 -17.17 -9.82 -27.25
N ASP A 284 -17.02 -11.09 -26.84
CA ASP A 284 -18.09 -12.09 -26.84
C ASP A 284 -19.27 -11.66 -25.94
N ALA A 285 -18.99 -10.88 -24.89
CA ALA A 285 -20.00 -10.28 -24.00
C ALA A 285 -20.57 -8.93 -24.50
N GLY A 286 -20.29 -8.56 -25.75
CA GLY A 286 -20.85 -7.38 -26.42
C GLY A 286 -20.16 -6.05 -26.11
N PHE A 287 -18.96 -6.06 -25.53
CA PHE A 287 -18.22 -4.83 -25.26
C PHE A 287 -17.50 -4.29 -26.50
N GLN A 288 -17.46 -2.97 -26.62
CA GLN A 288 -16.61 -2.29 -27.60
C GLN A 288 -15.23 -2.02 -27.01
N ARG A 289 -14.17 -2.42 -27.72
CA ARG A 289 -12.79 -2.26 -27.27
C ARG A 289 -12.22 -0.92 -27.74
N PHE A 290 -11.52 -0.24 -26.83
CA PHE A 290 -10.66 0.89 -27.09
C PHE A 290 -9.25 0.59 -26.57
N THR A 291 -8.23 0.97 -27.33
CA THR A 291 -6.82 0.79 -26.97
C THR A 291 -6.12 2.14 -26.99
N PRO A 292 -5.92 2.77 -25.82
CA PRO A 292 -5.10 3.96 -25.75
C PRO A 292 -3.63 3.60 -26.01
N GLY A 293 -2.89 4.50 -26.64
CA GLY A 293 -1.44 4.38 -26.74
C GLY A 293 -0.81 4.57 -25.36
N ALA A 294 -0.19 3.53 -24.81
CA ALA A 294 0.55 3.57 -23.55
C ALA A 294 1.96 2.99 -23.76
N ARG A 295 2.98 3.66 -23.24
CA ARG A 295 4.40 3.33 -23.52
C ARG A 295 4.96 2.18 -22.67
N GLU A 296 4.46 2.00 -21.44
CA GLU A 296 5.07 1.10 -20.45
C GLU A 296 4.17 -0.06 -20.00
N GLN A 297 2.87 0.01 -20.30
CA GLN A 297 1.88 -0.99 -19.94
C GLN A 297 0.88 -1.18 -21.06
N VAL A 298 0.32 -2.39 -21.18
CA VAL A 298 -0.78 -2.61 -22.10
C VAL A 298 -2.07 -2.22 -21.39
N LEU A 299 -2.70 -1.16 -21.90
CA LEU A 299 -3.98 -0.68 -21.41
C LEU A 299 -5.08 -1.03 -22.42
N ARG A 300 -6.17 -1.60 -21.92
CA ARG A 300 -7.37 -1.94 -22.70
C ARG A 300 -8.59 -1.39 -21.97
N ALA A 301 -9.43 -0.63 -22.67
CA ALA A 301 -10.71 -0.20 -22.16
C ALA A 301 -11.82 -0.88 -22.96
N TYR A 302 -12.86 -1.34 -22.28
CA TYR A 302 -13.99 -2.03 -22.85
C TYR A 302 -15.25 -1.33 -22.37
N PHE A 303 -16.15 -1.01 -23.30
CA PHE A 303 -17.35 -0.24 -23.02
C PHE A 303 -18.61 -1.00 -23.40
N ARG A 304 -19.56 -1.03 -22.47
CA ARG A 304 -20.94 -1.45 -22.67
C ARG A 304 -21.84 -0.46 -21.93
N ALA A 305 -23.09 -0.30 -22.34
CA ALA A 305 -23.99 0.74 -21.84
C ALA A 305 -24.12 0.78 -20.30
N ASP A 306 -23.99 -0.36 -19.63
CA ASP A 306 -24.15 -0.55 -18.18
C ASP A 306 -22.82 -0.74 -17.42
N LEU A 307 -21.70 -0.87 -18.13
CA LEU A 307 -20.43 -1.29 -17.56
C LEU A 307 -19.23 -0.88 -18.43
N HIS A 308 -18.25 -0.24 -17.81
CA HIS A 308 -16.94 -0.02 -18.39
C HIS A 308 -15.91 -0.88 -17.65
N VAL A 309 -15.05 -1.55 -18.39
CA VAL A 309 -13.95 -2.36 -17.85
C VAL A 309 -12.63 -1.80 -18.36
N LEU A 310 -11.72 -1.49 -17.45
CA LEU A 310 -10.35 -1.10 -17.76
C LEU A 310 -9.42 -2.24 -17.30
N VAL A 311 -8.57 -2.71 -18.20
CA VAL A 311 -7.56 -3.73 -17.92
C VAL A 311 -6.18 -3.13 -18.16
N ALA A 312 -5.38 -3.04 -17.09
CA ALA A 312 -3.99 -2.60 -17.13
C ALA A 312 -3.08 -3.80 -16.86
N VAL A 313 -2.22 -4.16 -17.82
CA VAL A 313 -1.35 -5.34 -17.76
C VAL A 313 0.11 -4.92 -17.92
N ARG A 314 0.99 -5.43 -17.06
CA ARG A 314 2.45 -5.24 -17.18
C ARG A 314 3.21 -6.50 -16.77
N ARG A 315 4.46 -6.58 -17.20
CA ARG A 315 5.40 -7.63 -16.77
C ARG A 315 6.17 -7.18 -15.53
N GLU A 316 6.31 -8.07 -14.54
CA GLU A 316 7.10 -7.86 -13.33
C GLU A 316 7.95 -9.10 -13.06
N GLY A 317 9.21 -9.07 -13.55
CA GLY A 317 10.10 -10.23 -13.53
C GLY A 317 9.51 -11.42 -14.30
N GLU A 318 9.34 -12.54 -13.60
CA GLU A 318 8.77 -13.78 -14.16
C GLU A 318 7.24 -13.84 -14.12
N ARG A 319 6.58 -12.83 -13.53
CA ARG A 319 5.12 -12.78 -13.40
C ARG A 319 4.55 -11.66 -14.28
N THR A 320 3.31 -11.85 -14.68
CA THR A 320 2.47 -10.80 -15.23
C THR A 320 1.53 -10.35 -14.12
N VAL A 321 1.52 -9.05 -13.84
CA VAL A 321 0.59 -8.43 -12.89
C VAL A 321 -0.40 -7.58 -13.66
N PHE A 322 -1.66 -7.61 -13.23
CA PHE A 322 -2.70 -6.86 -13.91
C PHE A 322 -3.79 -6.40 -12.95
N ALA A 323 -4.38 -5.26 -13.28
CA ALA A 323 -5.54 -4.71 -12.61
C ALA A 323 -6.73 -4.70 -13.56
N VAL A 324 -7.90 -5.07 -13.03
CA VAL A 324 -9.19 -5.00 -13.73
C VAL A 324 -10.07 -4.06 -12.94
N THR A 325 -10.37 -2.90 -13.50
CA THR A 325 -11.28 -1.91 -12.92
C THR A 325 -12.61 -1.99 -13.63
N GLU A 326 -13.67 -2.19 -12.85
CA GLU A 326 -15.05 -2.16 -13.30
C GLU A 326 -15.70 -0.90 -12.75
N THR A 327 -16.46 -0.20 -13.60
CA THR A 327 -17.26 0.97 -13.22
C THR A 327 -18.53 1.00 -14.04
N THR A 328 -19.59 1.63 -13.52
CA THR A 328 -20.77 1.95 -14.33
C THR A 328 -20.73 3.43 -14.66
N PRO A 329 -20.98 3.83 -15.91
CA PRO A 329 -21.04 5.24 -16.27
C PRO A 329 -22.08 5.97 -15.42
N PRO A 330 -21.84 7.26 -15.07
CA PRO A 330 -22.87 8.09 -14.46
C PRO A 330 -24.13 8.08 -15.32
N ARG A 331 -25.31 8.09 -14.68
CA ARG A 331 -26.57 8.24 -15.42
C ARG A 331 -26.53 9.55 -16.22
N GLY A 332 -26.75 9.47 -17.53
CA GLY A 332 -26.70 10.63 -18.43
C GLY A 332 -25.32 10.97 -18.98
N ALA A 333 -24.27 10.21 -18.66
CA ALA A 333 -23.01 10.34 -19.38
C ALA A 333 -23.22 9.90 -20.84
N ALA A 334 -22.87 10.79 -21.77
CA ALA A 334 -22.88 10.51 -23.20
C ALA A 334 -22.13 9.21 -23.50
N ALA A 335 -22.71 8.35 -24.33
CA ALA A 335 -22.04 7.14 -24.78
C ALA A 335 -20.81 7.55 -25.61
N PHE A 336 -19.62 7.30 -25.08
CA PHE A 336 -18.39 7.48 -25.86
C PHE A 336 -18.35 6.42 -26.97
N HIS A 337 -18.59 6.84 -28.21
CA HIS A 337 -18.37 6.00 -29.37
C HIS A 337 -16.89 5.99 -29.76
N ALA A 338 -16.34 4.80 -29.98
CA ALA A 338 -14.92 4.55 -30.23
C ALA A 338 -14.33 5.23 -31.49
N ASN A 339 -15.16 5.89 -32.32
CA ASN A 339 -14.74 6.61 -33.51
C ASN A 339 -14.40 8.10 -33.28
N GLY A 340 -14.28 8.53 -32.01
CA GLY A 340 -13.87 9.91 -31.68
C GLY A 340 -14.92 10.98 -31.97
N LYS A 341 -16.13 10.59 -32.38
CA LYS A 341 -17.31 11.46 -32.42
C LYS A 341 -18.14 11.21 -31.17
N VAL A 342 -18.26 12.21 -30.32
CA VAL A 342 -19.26 12.26 -29.26
C VAL A 342 -20.59 12.43 -29.97
N VAL A 343 -21.43 11.40 -29.98
CA VAL A 343 -22.78 11.48 -30.56
C VAL A 343 -23.74 11.50 -29.38
N ALA A 344 -24.40 12.63 -29.21
CA ALA A 344 -25.40 12.96 -28.20
C ALA A 344 -24.85 13.29 -26.80
N ASP A 345 -25.14 14.52 -26.36
CA ASP A 345 -25.15 14.88 -24.94
C ASP A 345 -26.35 14.20 -24.24
N ALA A 346 -26.48 14.44 -22.92
CA ALA A 346 -27.56 13.87 -22.11
C ALA A 346 -28.98 14.21 -22.59
N ASN A 347 -29.13 15.15 -23.53
CA ASN A 347 -30.41 15.60 -24.08
C ASN A 347 -30.76 14.97 -25.43
N GLY A 348 -29.89 14.11 -25.99
CA GLY A 348 -30.14 13.49 -27.29
C GLY A 348 -29.91 14.43 -28.47
N GLU A 349 -29.33 15.62 -28.27
CA GLU A 349 -28.96 16.49 -29.39
C GLU A 349 -27.64 16.00 -30.02
N VAL A 350 -27.75 15.57 -31.28
CA VAL A 350 -26.60 15.25 -32.11
C VAL A 350 -25.97 16.57 -32.57
N GLN A 351 -24.91 17.02 -31.90
CA GLN A 351 -24.07 18.10 -32.45
C GLN A 351 -23.30 17.58 -33.67
N PRO A 352 -23.28 18.33 -34.79
CA PRO A 352 -22.69 17.90 -36.07
C PRO A 352 -21.18 17.69 -36.05
#